data_AF-A0A7C8FVF6-F1
#
_entry.id   AF-A0A7C8FVF6-F1
#
_cell.length_a   1.000
_cell.length_b   1.000
_cell.length_c   1.000
_cell.angle_alpha   90.00
_cell.angle_beta   90.00
_cell.angle_gamma   90.00
#
_symmetry.space_group_name_H-M   'P 1'
#
loop_
_entity.id
_entity.type
_entity.pdbx_description
1 polymer ?
#
loop_
_entity_poly.entity_id
_entity_poly.type
_entity_poly.pdbx_seq_one_letter_code
_entity_poly.pdbx_strand_id
1 'polypeptide(L)' 'MADKDTLMKEFVETEAAKTEDAVADLERIEEEVAAEATSSVEFEDALGNEQAAAEAAETAFEFDQAKIGTAGIGEAL' A
#
# COMPACT_ATOMS: atom_id res chain seq x y z
N MET A 1 0.45 -8.33 39.45
CA MET A 1 -0.59 -7.79 38.55
C MET A 1 -0.05 -6.49 38.02
N ALA A 2 0.08 -6.34 36.70
CA ALA A 2 0.43 -5.06 36.11
C ALA A 2 -0.67 -4.06 36.46
N ASP A 3 -0.28 -2.84 36.81
CA ASP A 3 -1.19 -1.73 37.02
C ASP A 3 -1.85 -1.36 35.68
N LYS A 4 -3.08 -0.84 35.74
CA LYS A 4 -3.86 -0.36 34.60
C LYS A 4 -3.04 0.56 33.70
N ASP A 5 -2.23 1.46 34.28
CA ASP A 5 -1.43 2.40 33.49
C ASP A 5 -0.32 1.69 32.68
N THR A 6 0.25 0.61 33.22
CA THR A 6 1.21 -0.24 32.49
C THR A 6 0.51 -1.00 31.36
N LEU A 7 -0.67 -1.57 31.63
CA LEU A 7 -1.45 -2.31 30.63
C LEU A 7 -1.89 -1.41 29.47
N MET A 8 -2.31 -0.18 29.75
CA MET A 8 -2.71 0.78 28.72
C MET A 8 -1.51 1.22 27.86
N LYS A 9 -0.33 1.37 28.47
CA LYS A 9 0.90 1.67 27.74
C LYS A 9 1.30 0.54 26.80
N GLU A 10 1.33 -0.70 27.30
CA GLU A 10 1.62 -1.89 26.48
C GLU A 10 0.61 -2.07 25.34
N PHE A 11 -0.67 -1.79 25.59
CA PHE A 11 -1.70 -1.82 24.56
C PHE A 11 -1.45 -0.78 23.46
N VAL A 12 -1.16 0.47 23.82
CA VAL A 12 -0.86 1.53 22.84
C VAL A 12 0.39 1.19 22.02
N GLU A 13 1.46 0.72 22.66
CA GLU A 13 2.70 0.30 21.97
C GLU A 13 2.44 -0.87 21.01
N THR A 14 1.61 -1.84 21.41
CA THR A 14 1.26 -2.97 20.56
C THR A 14 0.40 -2.56 19.36
N GLU A 15 -0.57 -1.67 19.55
CA GLU A 15 -1.41 -1.18 18.47
C GLU A 15 -0.64 -0.27 17.50
N ALA A 16 0.31 0.53 18.00
CA ALA A 16 1.22 1.31 17.16
C ALA A 16 2.08 0.39 16.27
N ALA A 17 2.71 -0.64 16.86
CA ALA A 17 3.52 -1.60 16.11
C ALA A 17 2.71 -2.35 15.03
N LYS A 18 1.46 -2.74 15.32
CA LYS A 18 0.58 -3.35 14.30
C LYS A 18 0.24 -2.37 13.18
N THR A 19 0.10 -1.09 13.50
CA THR A 19 -0.22 -0.07 12.50
C THR A 19 0.98 0.20 11.60
N GLU A 20 2.20 0.23 12.17
CA GLU A 20 3.45 0.28 11.40
C GLU A 20 3.58 -0.91 10.45
N ASP A 21 3.37 -2.14 10.94
CA ASP A 21 3.41 -3.36 10.12
C ASP A 21 2.37 -3.30 8.98
N ALA A 22 1.15 -2.87 9.29
CA ALA A 22 0.07 -2.76 8.29
C ALA A 22 0.37 -1.70 7.22
N VAL A 23 0.99 -0.57 7.59
CA VAL A 23 1.43 0.46 6.63
C VAL A 23 2.53 -0.10 5.73
N ALA A 24 3.52 -0.79 6.28
CA ALA A 24 4.59 -1.40 5.49
C ALA A 24 4.05 -2.45 4.50
N ASP A 25 3.05 -3.24 4.92
CA ASP A 25 2.39 -4.20 4.04
C ASP A 25 1.61 -3.51 2.90
N LEU A 26 0.93 -2.40 3.20
CA LEU A 26 0.23 -1.60 2.19
C LEU A 26 1.22 -1.00 1.18
N GLU A 27 2.30 -0.38 1.63
CA GLU A 27 3.34 0.19 0.75
C GLU A 27 3.91 -0.89 -0.18
N ARG A 28 4.19 -2.09 0.35
CA ARG A 28 4.67 -3.22 -0.44
C ARG A 28 3.66 -3.65 -1.50
N ILE A 29 2.39 -3.81 -1.13
CA ILE A 29 1.33 -4.22 -2.07
C ILE A 29 1.16 -3.16 -3.16
N GLU A 30 1.19 -1.88 -2.81
CA GLU A 30 1.03 -0.79 -3.76
C GLU A 30 2.19 -0.71 -4.75
N GLU A 31 3.42 -1.00 -4.31
CA GLU A 31 4.58 -1.10 -5.20
C GLU A 31 4.46 -2.32 -6.13
N GLU A 32 4.11 -3.48 -5.60
CA GLU A 32 3.93 -4.72 -6.38
C GLU A 32 2.86 -4.56 -7.46
N VAL A 33 1.68 -4.01 -7.11
CA VAL A 33 0.58 -3.83 -8.06
C VAL A 33 0.91 -2.77 -9.11
N ALA A 34 1.52 -1.65 -8.73
CA ALA A 34 1.91 -0.63 -9.71
C ALA A 34 2.94 -1.16 -10.72
N ALA A 35 3.91 -1.98 -10.26
CA ALA A 35 4.90 -2.60 -11.12
C ALA A 35 4.27 -3.65 -12.05
N GLU A 36 3.38 -4.51 -11.54
CA GLU A 36 2.66 -5.51 -12.33
C GLU A 36 1.76 -4.85 -13.37
N ALA A 37 1.01 -3.82 -12.99
CA ALA A 37 0.15 -3.05 -13.88
C ALA A 37 0.97 -2.37 -14.98
N THR A 38 2.11 -1.76 -14.66
CA THR A 38 3.04 -1.17 -15.64
C THR A 38 3.56 -2.23 -16.63
N SER A 39 3.96 -3.40 -16.14
CA SER A 39 4.38 -4.52 -17.00
C SER A 39 3.23 -5.01 -17.89
N SER A 40 1.99 -4.96 -17.39
CA SER A 40 0.80 -5.38 -18.14
C SER A 40 0.46 -4.40 -19.26
N VAL A 41 0.72 -3.10 -19.09
CA VAL A 41 0.61 -2.10 -20.18
C VAL A 41 1.47 -2.52 -21.37
N GLU A 42 2.76 -2.79 -21.12
CA GLU A 42 3.70 -3.17 -22.19
C GLU A 42 3.30 -4.48 -22.87
N PHE A 43 2.79 -5.43 -22.10
CA PHE A 43 2.33 -6.71 -22.62
C PHE A 43 1.08 -6.59 -23.50
N GLU A 44 0.05 -5.90 -23.02
CA GLU A 44 -1.21 -5.73 -23.76
C GLU A 44 -1.04 -4.83 -24.98
N ASP A 45 -0.20 -3.79 -24.90
CA ASP A 45 0.18 -2.95 -26.05
C ASP A 45 0.87 -3.78 -27.14
N ALA A 46 1.80 -4.67 -26.76
CA ALA A 46 2.47 -5.58 -27.69
C ALA A 46 1.51 -6.58 -28.36
N LEU A 47 0.39 -6.92 -27.71
CA LEU A 47 -0.69 -7.74 -28.27
C LEU A 47 -1.70 -6.94 -29.11
N GLY A 48 -1.58 -5.61 -29.15
CA GLY A 48 -2.52 -4.71 -29.83
C GLY A 48 -3.86 -4.56 -29.09
N ASN A 49 -3.89 -4.86 -27.79
CA ASN A 49 -5.07 -4.74 -26.95
C ASN A 49 -5.08 -3.39 -26.23
N GLU A 50 -5.33 -2.33 -26.99
CA GLU A 50 -5.26 -0.93 -26.51
C GLU A 50 -6.16 -0.66 -25.29
N GLN A 51 -7.33 -1.29 -25.21
CA GLN A 51 -8.23 -1.12 -24.06
C GLN A 51 -7.62 -1.73 -22.80
N ALA A 52 -7.11 -2.95 -22.85
CA ALA A 52 -6.50 -3.58 -21.68
C ALA A 52 -5.21 -2.87 -21.25
N ALA A 53 -4.42 -2.38 -22.22
CA ALA A 53 -3.25 -1.55 -21.93
C ALA A 53 -3.65 -0.24 -21.21
N ALA A 54 -4.77 0.39 -21.61
CA ALA A 54 -5.28 1.58 -20.94
C ALA A 54 -5.79 1.29 -19.51
N GLU A 55 -6.53 0.19 -19.32
CA GLU A 55 -7.01 -0.24 -18.00
C GLU A 55 -5.84 -0.58 -17.04
N ALA A 56 -4.78 -1.21 -17.55
CA ALA A 56 -3.57 -1.46 -16.79
C ALA A 56 -2.83 -0.16 -16.43
N ALA A 57 -2.79 0.82 -17.33
CA ALA A 57 -2.18 2.12 -17.07
C ALA A 57 -2.96 2.92 -16.00
N GLU A 58 -4.29 2.85 -16.04
CA GLU A 58 -5.16 3.44 -15.01
C GLU A 58 -4.91 2.80 -13.65
N THR A 59 -4.79 1.47 -13.59
CA THR A 59 -4.48 0.75 -12.35
C THR A 59 -3.12 1.17 -11.76
N ALA A 60 -2.08 1.26 -12.59
CA ALA A 60 -0.77 1.73 -12.14
C ALA A 60 -0.85 3.15 -11.54
N PHE A 61 -1.60 4.04 -12.19
CA PHE A 61 -1.81 5.41 -11.73
C PHE A 61 -2.61 5.52 -10.42
N GLU A 62 -3.66 4.70 -10.27
CA GLU A 62 -4.45 4.65 -9.02
C GLU A 62 -3.61 4.21 -7.83
N PHE A 63 -2.76 3.19 -8.02
CA PHE A 63 -1.87 2.70 -6.96
C PHE A 63 -0.72 3.66 -6.65
N ASP A 64 -0.21 4.40 -7.64
CA ASP A 64 0.74 5.49 -7.36
C ASP A 64 0.13 6.63 -6.54
N GLN A 65 -1.17 6.91 -6.71
CA GLN A 65 -1.87 7.83 -5.83
C GLN A 65 -2.13 7.24 -4.43
N ALA A 66 -2.44 5.94 -4.35
CA ALA A 66 -2.65 5.25 -3.07
C ALA A 66 -1.41 5.35 -2.16
N LYS A 67 -0.20 5.22 -2.73
CA LYS A 67 1.08 5.41 -2.01
C LYS A 67 1.17 6.74 -1.27
N ILE A 68 0.62 7.81 -1.84
CA ILE A 68 0.63 9.14 -1.19
C ILE A 68 -0.26 9.11 0.07
N GLY A 69 -1.40 8.43 -0.01
CA GLY A 69 -2.30 8.26 1.13
C GLY A 69 -1.67 7.41 2.24
N THR A 70 -1.07 6.28 1.86
CA THR A 70 -0.42 5.34 2.78
C THR A 70 0.81 5.97 3.46
N ALA A 71 1.66 6.69 2.71
CA ALA A 71 2.77 7.45 3.28
C ALA A 71 2.31 8.48 4.31
N GLY A 72 1.18 9.16 4.07
CA GLY A 72 0.59 10.09 5.02
C GLY A 72 0.10 9.44 6.33
N ILE A 73 -0.23 8.15 6.31
CA ILE A 73 -0.53 7.38 7.53
C ILE A 73 0.77 7.06 8.27
N GLY A 74 1.80 6.59 7.56
CA GLY A 74 3.12 6.30 8.14
C GLY A 74 3.77 7.51 8.81
N GLU A 75 3.64 8.69 8.22
CA GLU A 75 4.15 9.96 8.81
C GLU A 75 3.39 10.41 10.07
N ALA A 76 2.17 9.90 10.30
CA ALA A 76 1.32 10.27 11.42
C ALA A 76 1.45 9.32 12.63
N LEU A 77 2.22 8.24 12.51
CA LEU A 77 2.56 7.29 13.58
C LEU A 77 3.74 7.80 14.42
#